data_AF-A0A5K1CE69-F1
#
_entry.id   AF-A0A5K1CE69-F1
#
_cell.length_a   1.000
_cell.length_b   1.000
_cell.length_c   1.000
_cell.angle_alpha   90.00
_cell.angle_beta   90.00
_cell.angle_gamma   90.00
#
_symmetry.space_group_name_H-M   'P 1'
#
loop_
_entity.id
_entity.type
_entity.pdbx_description
1 polymer ?
#
loop_
_entity_poly.entity_id
_entity_poly.type
_entity_poly.pdbx_seq_one_letter_code
_entity_poly.pdbx_strand_id
1 'polypeptide(L)'
;VIADNVGDNVGDIAGMGSDLFGSYAESTCAALVVGSISSFGINHQFTPMCFPLLVSSGGIIVCLVTTLFATDFFEIKAVKEIEPALKKQLIISTVLMTAGVAIICWLALPPSFTIFNFGSQKTVKNWQ
;
A
#
# COMPACT_ATOMS: atom_id res chain seq x y z
N VAL A 1 -31.08 -13.21 15.44
CA VAL A 1 -31.26 -11.86 14.85
C VAL A 1 -30.41 -10.82 15.56
N ILE A 2 -30.63 -10.49 16.85
CA ILE A 2 -29.78 -9.48 17.54
C ILE A 2 -28.30 -9.90 17.60
N ALA A 3 -28.01 -11.15 18.00
CA ALA A 3 -26.63 -11.65 18.04
C ALA A 3 -25.98 -11.78 16.64
N ASP A 4 -26.78 -11.89 15.59
CA ASP A 4 -26.34 -12.05 14.20
C ASP A 4 -25.81 -10.70 13.68
N ASN A 5 -26.65 -9.65 13.77
CA ASN A 5 -26.26 -8.29 13.40
C ASN A 5 -25.14 -7.71 14.30
N VAL A 6 -25.04 -8.18 15.55
CA VAL A 6 -23.88 -7.85 16.41
C VAL A 6 -22.64 -8.59 15.92
N GLY A 7 -22.80 -9.85 15.51
CA GLY A 7 -21.75 -10.67 14.90
C GLY A 7 -21.12 -10.00 13.67
N ASP A 8 -21.92 -9.44 12.76
CA ASP A 8 -21.42 -8.74 11.57
C ASP A 8 -20.46 -7.59 11.92
N ASN A 9 -20.77 -6.82 12.97
CA ASN A 9 -19.91 -5.71 13.39
C ASN A 9 -18.67 -6.19 14.16
N VAL A 10 -18.80 -7.23 14.99
CA VAL A 10 -17.70 -7.73 15.83
C VAL A 10 -16.70 -8.55 15.01
N GLY A 11 -17.19 -9.41 14.12
CA GLY A 11 -16.37 -10.25 13.25
C GLY A 11 -15.91 -9.48 12.01
N ASP A 12 -16.85 -9.12 11.15
CA ASP A 12 -16.52 -8.67 9.80
C ASP A 12 -15.97 -7.24 9.76
N ILE A 13 -16.32 -6.39 10.72
CA ILE A 13 -15.77 -5.03 10.81
C ILE A 13 -14.59 -4.96 11.78
N ALA A 14 -14.79 -5.28 13.06
CA ALA A 14 -13.73 -5.12 14.06
C ALA A 14 -12.59 -6.15 13.85
N GLY A 15 -12.93 -7.41 13.61
CA GLY A 15 -11.97 -8.48 13.34
C GLY A 15 -11.16 -8.21 12.07
N MET A 16 -11.85 -8.01 10.94
CA MET A 16 -11.17 -7.72 9.65
C MET A 16 -10.32 -6.45 9.71
N GLY A 17 -10.78 -5.41 10.41
CA GLY A 17 -10.02 -4.18 10.61
C GLY A 17 -8.69 -4.42 11.35
N SER A 18 -8.72 -5.22 12.41
CA SER A 18 -7.50 -5.59 13.16
C SER A 18 -6.54 -6.46 12.36
N ASP A 19 -7.07 -7.35 11.52
CA ASP A 19 -6.30 -8.24 10.65
C ASP A 19 -5.56 -7.45 9.55
N LEU A 20 -6.26 -6.53 8.89
CA LEU A 20 -5.67 -5.64 7.88
C LEU A 20 -4.62 -4.69 8.48
N PHE A 21 -4.85 -4.18 9.70
CA PHE A 21 -3.85 -3.38 10.41
C PHE A 21 -2.59 -4.19 10.72
N GLY A 22 -2.73 -5.43 11.18
CA GLY A 22 -1.60 -6.34 11.39
C GLY A 22 -0.78 -6.54 10.12
N SER A 23 -1.45 -6.85 9.01
CA SER A 23 -0.81 -7.01 7.69
C SER A 23 -0.04 -5.75 7.25
N TYR A 24 -0.61 -4.57 7.45
CA TYR A 24 0.04 -3.29 7.14
C TYR A 24 1.27 -3.03 8.03
N ALA A 25 1.14 -3.26 9.34
CA ALA A 25 2.21 -3.04 10.30
C ALA A 25 3.39 -4.00 10.06
N GLU A 26 3.11 -5.29 9.86
CA GLU A 26 4.14 -6.31 9.65
C GLU A 26 4.90 -6.11 8.34
N SER A 27 4.19 -5.82 7.23
CA SER A 27 4.83 -5.55 5.94
C SER A 27 5.73 -4.31 5.98
N THR A 28 5.28 -3.24 6.64
CA THR A 28 6.07 -2.02 6.83
C THR A 28 7.30 -2.27 7.69
N CYS A 29 7.13 -2.95 8.85
CA CYS A 29 8.23 -3.29 9.75
C CYS A 29 9.25 -4.21 9.08
N ALA A 30 8.82 -5.20 8.31
CA ALA A 30 9.71 -6.11 7.59
C ALA A 30 10.61 -5.35 6.60
N ALA A 31 10.03 -4.42 5.83
CA ALA A 31 10.80 -3.57 4.93
C ALA A 31 11.80 -2.67 5.68
N LEU A 32 11.40 -2.08 6.80
CA LEU A 32 12.27 -1.24 7.63
C LEU A 32 13.42 -2.02 8.25
N VAL A 33 13.17 -3.22 8.80
CA VAL A 33 14.24 -4.04 9.40
C VAL A 33 15.32 -4.36 8.37
N VAL A 34 14.93 -4.83 7.17
CA VAL A 34 15.89 -5.10 6.09
C VAL A 34 16.56 -3.81 5.60
N GLY A 35 15.82 -2.71 5.46
CA GLY A 35 16.34 -1.40 5.08
C GLY A 35 17.37 -0.83 6.06
N SER A 36 17.18 -1.08 7.37
CA SER A 36 18.04 -0.55 8.45
C SER A 36 19.47 -1.10 8.42
N ILE A 37 19.64 -2.36 7.99
CA ILE A 37 20.95 -3.03 7.84
C ILE A 37 21.45 -3.00 6.39
N SER A 38 20.71 -2.34 5.51
CA SER A 38 21.07 -2.07 4.11
C SER A 38 21.75 -0.70 4.00
N SER A 39 22.17 -0.31 2.80
CA SER A 39 22.80 1.01 2.57
C SER A 39 21.96 2.19 3.06
N PHE A 40 20.62 2.07 3.07
CA PHE A 40 19.71 3.11 3.54
C PHE A 40 19.94 3.45 5.02
N GLY A 41 19.96 2.42 5.90
CA GLY A 41 20.23 2.63 7.31
C GLY A 41 21.70 2.85 7.64
N ILE A 42 22.62 2.14 6.97
CA ILE A 42 24.08 2.27 7.20
C ILE A 42 24.57 3.70 6.88
N ASN A 43 24.08 4.27 5.77
CA ASN A 43 24.46 5.63 5.35
C ASN A 43 23.54 6.71 5.97
N HIS A 44 22.66 6.34 6.91
CA HIS A 44 21.70 7.24 7.55
C HIS A 44 20.85 8.05 6.56
N GLN A 45 20.44 7.45 5.44
CA GLN A 45 19.61 8.08 4.42
C GLN A 45 18.14 7.99 4.82
N PHE A 46 17.60 9.07 5.40
CA PHE A 46 16.23 9.11 5.90
C PHE A 46 15.18 8.84 4.81
N THR A 47 15.29 9.48 3.64
CA THR A 47 14.28 9.38 2.58
C THR A 47 14.12 7.95 2.03
N PRO A 48 15.18 7.24 1.59
CA PRO A 48 15.08 5.84 1.17
C PRO A 48 14.68 4.90 2.32
N MET A 49 15.09 5.19 3.55
CA MET A 49 14.71 4.39 4.72
C MET A 49 13.19 4.46 4.97
N CYS A 50 12.57 5.61 4.78
CA CYS A 50 11.13 5.81 4.89
C CYS A 50 10.34 5.42 3.62
N PHE A 51 10.98 4.79 2.62
CA PHE A 51 10.32 4.38 1.39
C PHE A 51 8.98 3.61 1.56
N PRO A 52 8.86 2.58 2.44
CA PRO A 52 7.57 1.89 2.62
C PRO A 52 6.46 2.82 3.16
N LEU A 53 6.82 3.81 3.98
CA LEU A 53 5.88 4.81 4.50
C LEU A 53 5.48 5.81 3.41
N LEU A 54 6.40 6.20 2.53
CA LEU A 54 6.13 7.07 1.38
C LEU A 54 5.17 6.40 0.38
N VAL A 55 5.39 5.12 0.08
CA VAL A 55 4.48 4.32 -0.75
C VAL A 55 3.08 4.31 -0.12
N SER A 56 2.97 4.00 1.18
CA SER A 56 1.69 3.99 1.88
C SER A 56 0.99 5.35 1.89
N SER A 57 1.75 6.43 2.09
CA SER A 57 1.24 7.81 2.05
C SER A 57 0.71 8.19 0.66
N GLY A 58 1.45 7.82 -0.40
CA GLY A 58 0.99 7.98 -1.78
C GLY A 58 -0.26 7.14 -2.08
N GLY A 59 -0.33 5.93 -1.52
CA GLY A 59 -1.50 5.06 -1.60
C GLY A 59 -2.78 5.69 -1.06
N ILE A 60 -2.71 6.42 0.06
CA ILE A 60 -3.87 7.15 0.61
C ILE A 60 -4.40 8.19 -0.39
N ILE A 61 -3.51 8.95 -1.04
CA ILE A 61 -3.89 9.95 -2.04
C ILE A 61 -4.51 9.27 -3.28
N VAL A 62 -3.91 8.18 -3.76
CA VAL A 62 -4.43 7.40 -4.89
C VAL A 62 -5.81 6.82 -4.58
N CYS A 63 -6.01 6.26 -3.39
CA CYS A 63 -7.28 5.72 -2.95
C CYS A 63 -8.35 6.83 -2.82
N LEU A 64 -7.98 8.01 -2.31
CA LEU A 64 -8.89 9.17 -2.27
C LEU A 64 -9.40 9.51 -3.67
N VAL A 65 -8.50 9.66 -4.64
CA VAL A 65 -8.87 9.94 -6.03
C VAL A 65 -9.71 8.82 -6.62
N THR A 66 -9.38 7.56 -6.31
CA THR A 66 -10.13 6.39 -6.81
C THR A 66 -11.56 6.37 -6.28
N THR A 67 -11.77 6.70 -5.00
CA THR A 67 -13.09 6.75 -4.37
C THR A 67 -14.04 7.71 -5.10
N LEU A 68 -13.55 8.86 -5.58
CA LEU A 68 -14.34 9.85 -6.33
C LEU A 68 -15.02 9.26 -7.58
N PHE A 69 -14.41 8.23 -8.19
CA PHE A 69 -15.02 7.54 -9.32
C PHE A 69 -16.27 6.75 -8.93
N ALA A 70 -16.33 6.18 -7.72
CA ALA A 70 -17.51 5.47 -7.27
C ALA A 70 -18.54 6.38 -6.59
N THR A 71 -18.12 7.50 -5.99
CA THR A 71 -19.01 8.38 -5.23
C THR A 71 -19.64 9.49 -6.06
N ASP A 72 -18.87 10.12 -6.97
CA ASP A 72 -19.29 11.35 -7.64
C ASP A 72 -19.44 11.18 -9.16
N PHE A 73 -18.54 10.43 -9.80
CA PHE A 73 -18.52 10.36 -11.27
C PHE A 73 -19.45 9.30 -11.87
N PHE A 74 -19.76 8.23 -11.14
CA PHE A 74 -20.59 7.14 -11.63
C PHE A 74 -21.71 6.82 -10.64
N GLU A 75 -22.96 6.86 -11.12
CA GLU A 75 -24.14 6.48 -10.36
C GLU A 75 -24.64 5.10 -10.79
N ILE A 76 -24.96 4.25 -9.81
CA ILE A 76 -25.47 2.89 -10.01
C ILE A 76 -27.00 2.95 -10.16
N LYS A 77 -27.53 2.42 -11.27
CA LYS A 77 -28.98 2.44 -11.58
C LYS A 77 -29.64 1.08 -11.45
N ALA A 78 -28.85 0.00 -11.55
CA ALA A 78 -29.32 -1.37 -11.42
C ALA A 78 -28.40 -2.20 -10.52
N VAL A 79 -28.99 -3.19 -9.83
CA VAL A 79 -28.26 -4.10 -8.91
C VAL A 79 -27.10 -4.82 -9.60
N LYS A 80 -27.25 -5.16 -10.88
CA LYS A 80 -26.19 -5.81 -11.70
C LYS A 80 -24.94 -4.94 -11.89
N GLU A 81 -24.99 -3.65 -11.58
CA GLU A 81 -23.87 -2.72 -11.74
C GLU A 81 -23.03 -2.58 -10.45
N ILE A 82 -23.49 -3.11 -9.32
CA ILE A 82 -22.81 -3.02 -8.02
C ILE A 82 -21.45 -3.72 -8.05
N GLU A 83 -21.43 -5.01 -8.41
CA GLU A 83 -20.17 -5.78 -8.48
C GLU A 83 -19.19 -5.20 -9.52
N PRO A 84 -19.61 -4.83 -10.75
CA PRO A 84 -18.73 -4.12 -11.68
C PRO A 84 -18.17 -2.80 -11.14
N ALA A 85 -18.95 -2.04 -10.37
CA ALA A 85 -18.48 -0.79 -9.76
C ALA A 85 -17.39 -1.04 -8.71
N LEU A 86 -17.59 -2.02 -7.82
CA LEU A 86 -16.57 -2.43 -6.84
C LEU A 86 -15.30 -2.96 -7.51
N LYS A 87 -15.44 -3.75 -8.59
CA LYS A 87 -14.29 -4.24 -9.36
C LYS A 87 -13.54 -3.11 -10.09
N LYS A 88 -14.25 -2.10 -10.59
CA LYS A 88 -13.61 -0.91 -11.19
C LYS A 88 -12.75 -0.16 -10.18
N GLN A 89 -13.15 -0.07 -8.90
CA GLN A 89 -12.32 0.55 -7.86
C GLN A 89 -10.96 -0.16 -7.74
N LEU A 90 -10.93 -1.49 -7.72
CA LEU A 90 -9.67 -2.25 -7.68
C LEU A 90 -8.79 -2.01 -8.92
N ILE A 91 -9.40 -1.95 -10.11
CA ILE A 91 -8.65 -1.73 -11.36
C ILE A 91 -8.07 -0.30 -11.40
N ILE A 92 -8.89 0.71 -11.08
CA ILE A 92 -8.48 2.11 -11.11
C ILE A 92 -7.37 2.35 -10.08
N SER A 93 -7.53 1.88 -8.84
CA SER A 93 -6.50 2.06 -7.80
C SER A 93 -5.21 1.37 -8.18
N THR A 94 -5.25 0.16 -8.75
CA THR A 94 -4.04 -0.57 -9.19
C THR A 94 -3.29 0.18 -10.28
N VAL A 95 -3.99 0.71 -11.28
CA VAL A 95 -3.37 1.45 -12.38
C VAL A 95 -2.75 2.76 -11.87
N LEU A 96 -3.51 3.52 -11.08
CA LEU A 96 -3.03 4.78 -10.50
C LEU A 96 -1.86 4.54 -9.54
N MET A 97 -1.92 3.49 -8.72
CA MET A 97 -0.87 3.15 -7.77
C MET A 97 0.40 2.67 -8.47
N THR A 98 0.28 1.96 -9.61
CA THR A 98 1.45 1.58 -10.41
C THR A 98 2.22 2.83 -10.88
N ALA A 99 1.51 3.84 -11.37
CA ALA A 99 2.11 5.13 -11.73
C ALA A 99 2.65 5.88 -10.51
N GLY A 100 1.93 5.86 -9.39
CA GLY A 100 2.34 6.48 -8.13
C GLY A 100 3.62 5.87 -7.56
N VAL A 101 3.71 4.55 -7.49
CA VAL A 101 4.92 3.83 -7.05
C VAL A 101 6.08 4.12 -7.98
N ALA A 102 5.87 4.15 -9.29
CA ALA A 102 6.90 4.57 -10.23
C ALA A 102 7.41 5.98 -9.87
N ILE A 103 6.54 6.98 -9.73
CA ILE A 103 6.97 8.33 -9.36
C ILE A 103 7.76 8.33 -8.03
N ILE A 104 7.28 7.60 -7.02
CA ILE A 104 7.94 7.52 -5.71
C ILE A 104 9.31 6.83 -5.81
N CYS A 105 9.46 5.75 -6.57
CA CYS A 105 10.74 5.07 -6.78
C CYS A 105 11.79 5.99 -7.40
N TRP A 106 11.41 6.79 -8.40
CA TRP A 106 12.36 7.69 -9.06
C TRP A 106 12.74 8.92 -8.21
N LEU A 107 11.85 9.37 -7.32
CA LEU A 107 12.09 10.53 -6.46
C LEU A 107 12.76 10.18 -5.13
N ALA A 108 12.39 9.07 -4.52
CA ALA A 108 12.79 8.72 -3.16
C ALA A 108 13.99 7.78 -3.08
N LEU A 109 14.26 6.98 -4.13
CA LEU A 109 15.37 6.01 -4.14
C LEU A 109 16.55 6.51 -4.99
N PRO A 110 17.80 6.29 -4.55
CA PRO A 110 18.96 6.56 -5.39
C PRO A 110 19.02 5.58 -6.57
N PRO A 111 19.65 5.95 -7.71
CA PRO A 111 19.76 5.07 -8.88
C PRO A 111 20.44 3.74 -8.60
N SER A 112 21.24 3.64 -7.54
CA SER A 112 21.91 2.43 -7.09
C SER A 112 22.07 2.45 -5.59
N PHE A 113 21.77 1.33 -4.95
CA PHE A 113 21.91 1.12 -3.51
C PHE A 113 22.26 -0.34 -3.23
N THR A 114 22.58 -0.66 -1.98
CA THR A 114 22.76 -2.05 -1.55
C THR A 114 21.65 -2.49 -0.61
N ILE A 115 21.18 -3.71 -0.80
CA ILE A 115 20.25 -4.42 0.08
C ILE A 115 20.97 -5.58 0.75
N PHE A 116 20.73 -5.76 2.05
CA PHE A 116 21.23 -6.90 2.79
C PHE A 116 20.67 -8.21 2.23
N ASN A 117 21.55 -9.16 1.96
CA ASN A 117 21.22 -10.48 1.44
C ASN A 117 22.07 -11.54 2.16
N PHE A 118 21.55 -12.04 3.29
CA PHE A 118 22.12 -13.14 4.10
C PHE A 118 23.63 -13.02 4.35
N GLY A 119 24.09 -11.84 4.81
CA GLY A 119 25.50 -11.57 5.12
C GLY A 119 26.29 -10.90 4.00
N SER A 120 25.70 -10.72 2.82
CA SER A 120 26.27 -9.94 1.71
C SER A 120 25.48 -8.66 1.45
N GLN A 121 26.12 -7.64 0.87
CA GLN A 121 25.46 -6.42 0.40
C GLN A 121 25.23 -6.52 -1.12
N LYS A 122 23.99 -6.81 -1.53
CA LYS A 122 23.61 -6.96 -2.94
C LYS A 122 23.35 -5.59 -3.56
N THR A 123 24.01 -5.28 -4.68
CA THR A 123 23.71 -4.04 -5.42
C THR A 123 22.36 -4.17 -6.15
N VAL A 124 21.50 -3.18 -5.94
CA VAL A 124 20.14 -3.08 -6.48
C VAL A 124 19.97 -1.71 -7.14
N LYS A 125 19.13 -1.65 -8.19
CA LYS A 125 18.76 -0.41 -8.88
C LYS A 125 17.31 -0.06 -8.54
N ASN A 126 16.98 1.21 -8.55
CA ASN A 126 15.63 1.70 -8.20
C ASN A 126 14.49 1.25 -9.15
N TRP A 127 14.81 0.77 -10.34
CA TRP A 127 13.83 0.25 -11.31
C TRP A 127 13.57 -1.26 -11.17
N GLN A 128 14.35 -1.96 -10.34
CA GLN A 128 14.18 -3.38 -10.03
C GLN A 128 13.11 -3.57 -8.97
#